data_AF-A0A936THH0-F1
#
_entry.id   AF-A0A936THH0-F1
#
_cell.length_a   1.000
_cell.length_b   1.000
_cell.length_c   1.000
_cell.angle_alpha   90.00
_cell.angle_beta   90.00
_cell.angle_gamma   90.00
#
_symmetry.space_group_name_H-M   'P 1'
#
loop_
_entity.id
_entity.type
_entity.pdbx_description
1 polymer ?
#
loop_
_entity_poly.entity_id
_entity_poly.type
_entity_poly.pdbx_seq_one_letter_code
_entity_poly.pdbx_strand_id
1 'polypeptide(L)'
;MQRLSLALASLLWSHSLPGWSTDRLPAEPDLNTRIDELYDHEARLFIMLYSLGGNGQIDYVTARLVQDYSRSSYGNPIYQTESQPLFYWWNHTMWNDPEQDGVNGNERVYQENTEFDLSRYKPCLFNGQPC
;
A
#
# COMPACT_ATOMS: atom_id res chain seq x y z
N MET A 1 -21.17 51.71 -34.19
CA MET A 1 -19.92 50.97 -34.44
C MET A 1 -18.88 51.54 -33.48
N GLN A 2 -18.14 50.86 -32.60
CA GLN A 2 -17.91 49.44 -32.35
C GLN A 2 -17.39 49.34 -30.90
N ARG A 3 -17.90 48.38 -30.13
CA ARG A 3 -17.43 48.06 -28.77
C ARG A 3 -16.14 47.25 -28.87
N LEU A 4 -15.16 47.51 -28.01
CA LEU A 4 -14.11 46.54 -27.66
C LEU A 4 -13.73 46.73 -26.18
N SER A 5 -14.32 45.90 -25.33
CA SER A 5 -13.85 45.67 -23.96
C SER A 5 -12.96 44.42 -24.01
N LEU A 6 -11.68 44.56 -23.68
CA LEU A 6 -10.75 43.44 -23.51
C LEU A 6 -11.06 42.71 -22.20
N ALA A 7 -11.55 41.48 -22.30
CA ALA A 7 -11.68 40.57 -21.18
C ALA A 7 -10.34 39.84 -20.96
N LEU A 8 -9.69 40.11 -19.83
CA LEU A 8 -8.52 39.34 -19.37
C LEU A 8 -9.02 37.97 -18.85
N ALA A 9 -8.69 36.91 -19.57
CA ALA A 9 -8.98 35.54 -19.13
C ALA A 9 -7.88 35.07 -18.16
N SER A 10 -8.18 35.06 -16.87
CA SER A 10 -7.35 34.41 -15.85
C SER A 10 -7.59 32.89 -15.86
N LEU A 11 -6.64 32.13 -16.40
CA LEU A 11 -6.54 30.68 -16.20
C LEU A 11 -6.16 30.42 -14.74
N LEU A 12 -7.17 30.13 -13.91
CA LEU A 12 -6.95 29.47 -12.63
C LEU A 12 -6.81 27.98 -12.91
N TRP A 13 -5.57 27.48 -12.94
CA TRP A 13 -5.30 26.06 -12.78
C TRP A 13 -5.81 25.65 -11.40
N SER A 14 -6.98 25.03 -11.38
CA SER A 14 -7.52 24.30 -10.25
C SER A 14 -6.57 23.16 -9.92
N HIS A 15 -5.64 23.42 -9.01
CA HIS A 15 -4.96 22.36 -8.29
C HIS A 15 -6.01 21.72 -7.40
N SER A 16 -6.38 20.48 -7.71
CA SER A 16 -7.16 19.63 -6.83
C SER A 16 -6.40 19.55 -5.50
N LEU A 17 -6.92 20.21 -4.46
CA LEU A 17 -6.48 19.93 -3.10
C LEU A 17 -6.79 18.45 -2.83
N PRO A 18 -5.88 17.67 -2.21
CA PRO A 18 -6.21 16.31 -1.82
C PRO A 18 -7.35 16.42 -0.81
N GLY A 19 -8.53 15.97 -1.25
CA GLY A 19 -9.70 15.89 -0.40
C GLY A 19 -9.38 14.96 0.76
N TRP A 20 -9.73 15.39 1.96
CA TRP A 20 -9.82 14.53 3.14
C TRP A 20 -10.51 13.22 2.72
N SER A 21 -9.79 12.09 2.72
CA SER A 21 -10.38 10.82 2.28
C SER A 21 -11.39 10.38 3.35
N THR A 22 -12.65 10.71 3.13
CA THR A 22 -13.79 10.06 3.79
C THR A 22 -13.97 8.62 3.32
N ASP A 23 -13.10 8.14 2.43
CA ASP A 23 -13.13 6.77 1.97
C ASP A 23 -12.73 5.83 3.10
N ARG A 24 -13.66 4.95 3.43
CA ARG A 24 -13.42 3.84 4.34
C ARG A 24 -12.40 2.90 3.69
N LEU A 25 -11.50 2.36 4.50
CA LEU A 25 -10.61 1.28 4.09
C LEU A 25 -11.45 0.18 3.42
N PRO A 26 -11.17 -0.20 2.16
CA PRO A 26 -11.87 -1.30 1.51
C PRO A 26 -11.47 -2.63 2.16
N ALA A 27 -12.36 -3.62 2.05
CA ALA A 27 -12.08 -4.98 2.47
C ALA A 27 -10.81 -5.53 1.79
N GLU A 28 -10.18 -6.51 2.45
CA GLU A 28 -8.98 -7.13 1.90
C GLU A 28 -9.25 -7.72 0.50
N PRO A 29 -8.39 -7.45 -0.50
CA PRO A 29 -8.56 -7.95 -1.85
C PRO A 29 -8.38 -9.47 -1.97
N ASP A 30 -8.99 -10.04 -3.01
CA ASP A 30 -8.79 -11.45 -3.37
C ASP A 30 -7.35 -11.71 -3.83
N LEU A 31 -6.82 -12.89 -3.49
CA LEU A 31 -5.45 -13.30 -3.83
C LEU A 31 -5.15 -13.29 -5.33
N ASN A 32 -6.16 -13.40 -6.21
CA ASN A 32 -5.96 -13.30 -7.65
C ASN A 32 -5.55 -11.89 -8.13
N THR A 33 -5.75 -10.86 -7.29
CA THR A 33 -5.30 -9.49 -7.55
C THR A 33 -3.89 -9.22 -7.01
N ARG A 34 -3.31 -10.18 -6.28
CA ARG A 34 -1.95 -10.08 -5.76
C ARG A 34 -0.95 -10.20 -6.89
N ILE A 35 -0.04 -9.25 -6.99
CA ILE A 35 0.99 -9.22 -8.03
C ILE A 35 2.37 -9.59 -7.50
N ASP A 36 2.63 -9.40 -6.20
CA ASP A 36 3.91 -9.75 -5.58
C ASP A 36 3.78 -9.90 -4.05
N GLU A 37 4.81 -10.45 -3.42
CA GLU A 37 4.94 -10.61 -1.97
C GLU A 37 6.36 -10.28 -1.49
N LEU A 38 6.46 -9.66 -0.32
CA LEU A 38 7.71 -9.27 0.29
C LEU A 38 7.76 -9.79 1.73
N TYR A 39 8.96 -10.07 2.21
CA TYR A 39 9.18 -10.38 3.62
C TYR A 39 10.15 -9.38 4.23
N ASP A 40 9.65 -8.65 5.23
CA ASP A 40 10.47 -7.81 6.10
C ASP A 40 10.94 -8.64 7.29
N HIS A 41 12.23 -8.96 7.31
CA HIS A 41 12.84 -9.72 8.39
C HIS A 41 12.96 -8.93 9.69
N GLU A 42 13.16 -7.61 9.62
CA GLU A 42 13.34 -6.76 10.80
C GLU A 42 12.01 -6.62 11.56
N ALA A 43 10.94 -6.31 10.83
CA ALA A 43 9.61 -6.16 11.41
C ALA A 43 8.84 -7.50 11.54
N ARG A 44 9.37 -8.60 10.98
CA ARG A 44 8.69 -9.90 10.84
C ARG A 44 7.33 -9.77 10.15
N LEU A 45 7.27 -8.99 9.07
CA LEU A 45 6.05 -8.75 8.30
C LEU A 45 6.09 -9.48 6.97
N PHE A 46 5.02 -10.21 6.68
CA PHE A 46 4.73 -10.73 5.35
C PHE A 46 3.79 -9.75 4.65
N ILE A 47 4.30 -9.12 3.60
CA ILE A 47 3.68 -8.00 2.91
C ILE A 47 3.16 -8.48 1.56
N MET A 48 1.87 -8.28 1.30
CA MET A 48 1.27 -8.62 0.01
C MET A 48 0.89 -7.38 -0.76
N LEU A 49 1.24 -7.38 -2.04
CA LEU A 49 1.10 -6.25 -2.95
C LEU A 49 0.02 -6.60 -3.98
N TYR A 50 -1.00 -5.76 -4.07
CA TYR A 50 -2.16 -5.98 -4.93
C TYR A 50 -2.28 -4.89 -6.00
N SER A 51 -2.85 -5.27 -7.14
CA SER A 51 -3.29 -4.37 -8.20
C SER A 51 -4.78 -4.59 -8.45
N LEU A 52 -5.63 -3.78 -7.82
CA LEU A 52 -7.08 -3.89 -7.92
C LEU A 52 -7.58 -3.59 -9.33
N GLY A 53 -6.91 -2.66 -10.02
CA GLY A 53 -7.19 -2.35 -11.42
C GLY A 53 -6.67 -3.39 -12.43
N GLY A 54 -5.88 -4.37 -12.00
CA GLY A 54 -5.27 -5.38 -12.89
C GLY A 54 -4.26 -4.82 -13.89
N ASN A 55 -3.76 -3.60 -13.66
CA ASN A 55 -2.81 -2.91 -14.54
C ASN A 55 -1.34 -3.13 -14.11
N GLY A 56 -1.11 -3.93 -13.05
CA GLY A 56 0.21 -4.20 -12.49
C GLY A 56 0.76 -3.08 -11.61
N GLN A 57 0.01 -1.99 -11.39
CA GLN A 57 0.37 -0.96 -10.41
C GLN A 57 -0.15 -1.35 -9.03
N ILE A 58 0.68 -1.11 -8.02
CA ILE A 58 0.31 -1.36 -6.63
C ILE A 58 -0.60 -0.24 -6.15
N ASP A 59 -1.82 -0.58 -5.80
CA ASP A 59 -2.83 0.34 -5.29
C ASP A 59 -3.43 -0.11 -3.95
N TYR A 60 -3.05 -1.30 -3.46
CA TYR A 60 -3.42 -1.82 -2.15
C TYR A 60 -2.30 -2.72 -1.61
N VAL A 61 -2.00 -2.61 -0.31
CA VAL A 61 -0.99 -3.44 0.37
C VAL A 61 -1.53 -3.93 1.71
N THR A 62 -1.24 -5.17 2.07
CA THR A 62 -1.45 -5.71 3.42
C THR A 62 -0.13 -6.16 4.03
N ALA A 63 0.00 -6.09 5.36
CA ALA A 63 1.12 -6.65 6.09
C ALA A 63 0.65 -7.49 7.28
N ARG A 64 1.02 -8.77 7.29
CA ARG A 64 0.70 -9.72 8.37
C ARG A 64 1.93 -10.01 9.20
N LEU A 65 1.75 -10.20 10.50
CA LEU A 65 2.81 -10.70 11.36
C LEU A 65 3.15 -12.15 10.99
N VAL A 66 4.44 -12.47 10.95
CA VAL A 66 4.94 -13.84 10.76
C VAL A 66 5.19 -14.48 12.12
N GLN A 67 4.44 -15.53 12.41
CA GLN A 67 4.57 -16.33 13.64
C GLN A 67 5.76 -17.28 13.57
N ASP A 68 5.90 -17.99 12.46
CA ASP A 68 7.00 -18.94 12.25
C ASP A 68 7.58 -18.83 10.83
N TYR A 69 8.87 -19.12 10.73
CA TYR A 69 9.63 -19.11 9.49
C TYR A 69 10.35 -20.45 9.33
N SER A 70 10.10 -21.11 8.21
CA SER A 70 10.77 -22.36 7.86
C SER A 70 11.17 -22.39 6.39
N ARG A 71 11.85 -23.45 5.97
CA ARG A 71 12.17 -23.71 4.57
C ARG A 71 11.61 -25.07 4.16
N SER A 72 11.05 -25.11 2.96
CA SER A 72 10.67 -26.36 2.30
C SER A 72 11.90 -27.25 2.05
N SER A 73 11.65 -28.51 1.67
CA SER A 73 12.69 -29.43 1.22
C SER A 73 13.49 -28.93 0.01
N TYR A 74 12.92 -28.01 -0.78
CA TYR A 74 13.57 -27.38 -1.93
C TYR A 74 14.25 -26.04 -1.58
N GLY A 75 14.28 -25.65 -0.31
CA GLY A 75 14.91 -24.42 0.17
C GLY A 75 14.05 -23.16 0.03
N ASN A 76 12.84 -23.26 -0.55
CA ASN A 76 11.90 -22.13 -0.63
C ASN A 76 11.44 -21.72 0.78
N PRO A 77 11.35 -20.42 1.08
CA PRO A 77 10.83 -19.95 2.35
C PRO A 77 9.35 -20.31 2.51
N ILE A 78 8.95 -20.64 3.73
CA ILE A 78 7.56 -20.85 4.14
C ILE A 78 7.32 -19.95 5.35
N TYR A 79 6.36 -19.04 5.22
CA TYR A 79 5.96 -18.13 6.28
C TYR A 79 4.61 -18.59 6.84
N GLN A 80 4.56 -18.82 8.15
CA GLN A 80 3.29 -18.97 8.85
C GLN A 80 2.90 -17.59 9.39
N THR A 81 1.82 -17.02 8.85
CA THR A 81 1.36 -15.68 9.21
C THR A 81 0.16 -15.75 10.14
N GLU A 82 -0.08 -14.64 10.82
CA GLU A 82 -1.42 -14.36 11.35
C GLU A 82 -2.48 -14.39 10.24
N SER A 83 -3.72 -14.67 10.63
CA SER A 83 -4.84 -14.75 9.68
C SER A 83 -5.14 -13.38 9.05
N GLN A 84 -5.18 -12.35 9.88
CA GLN A 84 -5.53 -10.98 9.48
C GLN A 84 -4.31 -10.04 9.45
N PRO A 85 -4.30 -9.06 8.53
CA PRO A 85 -3.27 -8.03 8.48
C PRO A 85 -3.25 -7.15 9.74
N LEU A 86 -2.05 -6.74 10.14
CA LEU A 86 -1.82 -5.71 11.14
C LEU A 86 -1.85 -4.30 10.51
N PHE A 87 -1.40 -4.21 9.26
CA PHE A 87 -1.38 -2.95 8.51
C PHE A 87 -1.98 -3.11 7.12
N TYR A 88 -2.57 -2.01 6.66
CA TYR A 88 -3.04 -1.81 5.31
C TYR A 88 -2.45 -0.52 4.77
N TRP A 89 -2.15 -0.47 3.48
CA TRP A 89 -1.91 0.78 2.77
C TRP A 89 -2.84 0.84 1.57
N TRP A 90 -3.61 1.92 1.50
CA TRP A 90 -4.56 2.16 0.43
C TRP A 90 -4.80 3.65 0.27
N ASN A 91 -4.90 4.11 -0.98
CA ASN A 91 -5.17 5.51 -1.31
C ASN A 91 -4.26 6.49 -0.54
N HIS A 92 -2.95 6.23 -0.58
CA HIS A 92 -1.92 7.02 0.10
C HIS A 92 -2.09 7.14 1.63
N THR A 93 -2.85 6.23 2.24
CA THR A 93 -3.08 6.19 3.68
C THR A 93 -2.70 4.83 4.24
N MET A 94 -1.90 4.85 5.30
CA MET A 94 -1.54 3.68 6.09
C MET A 94 -2.50 3.54 7.27
N TRP A 95 -3.07 2.35 7.40
CA TRP A 95 -4.01 1.99 8.45
C TRP A 95 -3.41 0.88 9.30
N ASN A 96 -3.70 0.92 10.60
CA ASN A 96 -3.41 -0.13 11.55
C ASN A 96 -4.72 -0.77 12.03
N ASP A 97 -4.78 -2.09 12.03
CA ASP A 97 -5.84 -2.87 12.69
C ASP A 97 -5.29 -3.37 14.04
N PRO A 98 -5.66 -2.72 15.16
CA PRO A 98 -5.14 -3.08 16.47
C PRO A 98 -5.70 -4.40 17.00
N GLU A 99 -6.87 -4.83 16.51
CA GLU A 99 -7.56 -6.03 16.97
C GLU A 99 -7.22 -7.25 16.09
N GLN A 100 -6.61 -7.01 14.93
CA GLN A 100 -6.25 -8.02 13.93
C GLN A 100 -7.43 -8.93 13.59
N ASP A 101 -8.58 -8.32 13.38
CA ASP A 101 -9.84 -8.99 13.06
C ASP A 101 -10.32 -8.68 11.63
N GLY A 102 -9.49 -7.99 10.85
CA GLY A 102 -9.75 -7.66 9.46
C GLY A 102 -10.58 -6.39 9.33
N VAL A 103 -10.77 -5.92 8.10
CA VAL A 103 -11.48 -4.66 7.82
C VAL A 103 -12.94 -4.73 8.27
N ASN A 104 -13.26 -4.09 9.38
CA ASN A 104 -14.60 -4.00 9.95
C ASN A 104 -14.98 -2.59 10.44
N GLY A 105 -14.05 -1.64 10.36
CA GLY A 105 -14.25 -0.24 10.69
C GLY A 105 -13.72 0.17 12.07
N ASN A 106 -13.05 -0.73 12.80
CA ASN A 106 -12.28 -0.40 14.01
C ASN A 106 -10.84 0.05 13.66
N GLU A 107 -10.42 -0.10 12.41
CA GLU A 107 -9.08 0.26 11.94
C GLU A 107 -8.79 1.76 12.10
N ARG A 108 -7.53 2.06 12.41
CA ARG A 108 -7.07 3.40 12.73
C ARG A 108 -6.11 3.89 11.67
N VAL A 109 -6.29 5.14 11.25
CA VAL A 109 -5.29 5.83 10.43
C VAL A 109 -3.99 5.94 11.23
N TYR A 110 -2.92 5.35 10.70
CA TYR A 110 -1.58 5.45 11.23
C TYR A 110 -0.84 6.65 10.63
N GLN A 111 -0.94 6.82 9.31
CA GLN A 111 -0.31 7.92 8.59
C GLN A 111 -1.02 8.20 7.26
N GLU A 112 -1.33 9.47 6.98
CA GLU A 112 -1.91 9.92 5.71
C GLU A 112 -0.84 10.49 4.77
N ASN A 113 -1.18 10.63 3.49
CA ASN A 113 -0.35 11.22 2.44
C ASN A 113 1.04 10.56 2.35
N THR A 114 1.08 9.23 2.46
CA THR A 114 2.30 8.45 2.42
C THR A 114 2.31 7.55 1.18
N GLU A 115 3.44 7.52 0.48
CA GLU A 115 3.67 6.59 -0.63
C GLU A 115 4.19 5.25 -0.11
N PHE A 116 3.77 4.17 -0.75
CA PHE A 116 4.37 2.87 -0.47
C PHE A 116 5.72 2.73 -1.19
N ASP A 117 6.80 2.92 -0.44
CA ASP A 117 8.16 2.80 -0.96
C ASP A 117 8.63 1.34 -1.02
N LEU A 118 8.45 0.72 -2.19
CA LEU A 118 8.95 -0.62 -2.50
C LEU A 118 10.47 -0.76 -2.37
N SER A 119 11.24 0.32 -2.56
CA SER A 119 12.70 0.24 -2.61
C SER A 119 13.30 -0.16 -1.26
N ARG A 120 12.59 0.13 -0.17
CA ARG A 120 12.94 -0.29 1.20
C ARG A 120 13.09 -1.80 1.35
N TYR A 121 12.31 -2.58 0.60
CA TYR A 121 12.23 -4.03 0.74
C TYR A 121 13.03 -4.79 -0.31
N LYS A 122 13.63 -4.09 -1.28
CA LYS A 122 14.47 -4.75 -2.28
C LYS A 122 15.70 -5.32 -1.58
N PRO A 123 15.96 -6.64 -1.64
CA PRO A 123 17.19 -7.18 -1.10
C PRO A 123 18.35 -6.49 -1.84
N CYS A 124 19.34 -6.00 -1.10
CA CYS A 124 20.54 -5.47 -1.72
C CYS A 124 21.12 -6.60 -2.60
N LEU A 125 21.34 -6.30 -3.88
CA LEU A 125 21.75 -7.31 -4.87
C LEU A 125 22.96 -8.06 -4.31
N PHE A 126 22.92 -9.39 -4.38
CA PHE A 126 24.08 -10.26 -4.15
C PHE A 126 25.15 -9.87 -5.17
N ASN A 127 25.95 -8.84 -4.87
CA ASN A 127 27.21 -8.39 -5.53
C ASN A 127 27.74 -7.04 -4.99
N GLY A 128 27.35 -6.61 -3.78
CA GLY A 128 28.02 -5.49 -3.10
C GLY A 128 27.75 -4.10 -3.68
N GLN A 129 26.65 -3.92 -4.44
CA GLN A 129 26.19 -2.57 -4.76
C GLN A 129 25.48 -1.98 -3.54
N PRO A 130 25.81 -0.73 -3.15
CA PRO A 130 25.14 -0.07 -2.04
C PRO A 130 23.68 0.19 -2.41
N CYS A 131 22.84 -0.13 -1.44
CA CYS A 131 21.58 0.52 -1.16
C CYS A 131 21.92 1.92 -0.57
#